data_AF-A0A3A0UX23-F1
#
_entry.id   AF-A0A3A0UX23-F1
#
_cell.length_a   1.000
_cell.length_b   1.000
_cell.length_c   1.000
_cell.angle_alpha   90.00
_cell.angle_beta   90.00
_cell.angle_gamma   90.00
#
_symmetry.space_group_name_H-M   'P 1'
#
loop_
_entity.id
_entity.type
_entity.pdbx_description
1 polymer ?
#
loop_
_entity_poly.entity_id
_entity_poly.type
_entity_poly.pdbx_seq_one_letter_code
_entity_poly.pdbx_strand_id
1 'polypeptide(L)'
;GVDTAYKAIMKPVEGTILTVARDAADAAIQKAEETGDCIELMAYILEEAEVSLENTPNLLPVLKEVGVVDSGGKGLAIVYAGFLKALKGETVSAQSPKLNKESLVNEEHDFHGVINTEDIVYGYCTEMMVRFGKNKKTFDEQNFREDMSQFGDSLLVINDEEIVKVHVHTEKPGDVFNYGQQYGELIKLKVENMREQHREVVKKEHDGGKATSTEETQAVDTAVIAISMGEGISEIFKSMGATHMISGGQTMNPSTEDIVKII
;
A
#
# COMPACT_ATOMS: atom_id res chain seq x y z
N GLY A 1 10.33 11.72 -12.08
CA GLY A 1 9.86 10.83 -11.01
C GLY A 1 8.72 11.48 -10.27
N VAL A 2 9.03 12.51 -9.47
CA VAL A 2 8.06 13.31 -8.71
C VAL A 2 6.96 13.88 -9.61
N ASP A 3 7.30 14.55 -10.72
CA ASP A 3 6.30 15.11 -11.64
C ASP A 3 5.30 14.07 -12.15
N THR A 4 5.77 12.87 -12.47
CA THR A 4 4.93 11.76 -12.91
C THR A 4 4.02 11.27 -11.79
N ALA A 5 4.55 11.13 -10.56
CA ALA A 5 3.78 10.70 -9.40
C ALA A 5 2.68 11.72 -9.04
N TYR A 6 2.99 13.02 -9.08
CA TYR A 6 2.00 14.08 -8.85
C TYR A 6 0.93 14.14 -9.94
N LYS A 7 1.30 13.96 -11.20
CA LYS A 7 0.33 13.88 -12.31
C LYS A 7 -0.54 12.62 -12.25
N ALA A 8 0.00 11.52 -11.72
CA ALA A 8 -0.70 10.25 -11.61
C ALA A 8 -1.92 10.34 -10.67
N ILE A 9 -1.88 11.23 -9.68
CA ILE A 9 -2.86 11.34 -8.60
C ILE A 9 -3.73 12.60 -8.79
N MET A 10 -5.05 12.43 -8.82
CA MET A 10 -5.98 13.56 -9.05
C MET A 10 -5.96 14.64 -7.96
N LYS A 11 -5.75 14.25 -6.70
CA LYS A 11 -5.69 15.16 -5.55
C LYS A 11 -4.49 14.78 -4.68
N PRO A 12 -3.27 15.24 -5.03
CA PRO A 12 -2.10 14.99 -4.21
C PRO A 12 -2.31 15.60 -2.82
N VAL A 13 -1.90 14.88 -1.79
CA VAL A 13 -2.04 15.29 -0.38
C VAL A 13 -0.65 15.57 0.18
N GLU A 14 -0.46 16.78 0.70
CA GLU A 14 0.78 17.16 1.38
C GLU A 14 0.89 16.50 2.76
N GLY A 15 2.13 16.23 3.18
CA GLY A 15 2.42 15.41 4.36
C GLY A 15 2.37 13.90 4.07
N THR A 16 2.46 13.49 2.81
CA THR A 16 2.56 12.08 2.38
C THR A 16 3.91 11.81 1.70
N ILE A 17 4.12 10.57 1.24
CA ILE A 17 5.25 10.16 0.39
C ILE A 17 5.57 11.13 -0.75
N LEU A 18 4.54 11.81 -1.30
CA LEU A 18 4.71 12.78 -2.38
C LEU A 18 5.52 14.00 -1.93
N THR A 19 5.23 14.53 -0.74
CA THR A 19 5.97 15.65 -0.14
C THR A 19 7.42 15.25 0.08
N VAL A 20 7.66 14.09 0.71
CA VAL A 20 9.01 13.59 0.98
C VAL A 20 9.80 13.39 -0.32
N ALA A 21 9.16 12.84 -1.35
CA ALA A 21 9.80 12.62 -2.65
C ALA A 21 10.14 13.94 -3.35
N ARG A 22 9.24 14.94 -3.29
CA ARG A 22 9.47 16.26 -3.88
C ARG A 22 10.61 16.98 -3.18
N ASP A 23 10.55 17.11 -1.86
CA ASP A 23 11.54 17.88 -1.10
C ASP A 23 12.94 17.26 -1.26
N ALA A 24 13.04 15.92 -1.25
CA ALA A 24 14.28 15.21 -1.53
C ALA A 24 14.79 15.40 -2.97
N ALA A 25 13.89 15.50 -3.96
CA ALA A 25 14.27 15.76 -5.35
C ALA A 25 14.75 17.20 -5.56
N ASP A 26 14.11 18.17 -4.93
CA ASP A 26 14.52 19.57 -4.98
C ASP A 26 15.90 19.76 -4.33
N ALA A 27 16.13 19.11 -3.19
CA ALA A 27 17.43 19.05 -2.52
C ALA A 27 18.51 18.40 -3.41
N ALA A 28 18.17 17.32 -4.11
CA ALA A 28 19.08 16.66 -5.05
C ALA A 28 19.57 17.62 -6.15
N ILE A 29 18.64 18.38 -6.74
CA ILE A 29 18.94 19.34 -7.81
C ILE A 29 19.89 20.42 -7.30
N GLN A 30 19.61 20.99 -6.12
CA GLN A 30 20.46 22.02 -5.52
C GLN A 30 21.86 21.47 -5.21
N LYS A 31 21.96 20.30 -4.59
CA LYS A 31 23.25 19.72 -4.20
C LYS A 31 24.10 19.26 -5.39
N ALA A 32 23.46 18.86 -6.48
CA ALA A 32 24.16 18.47 -7.71
C ALA A 32 24.92 19.64 -8.38
N GLU A 33 24.58 20.90 -8.04
CA GLU A 33 25.36 22.06 -8.49
C GLU A 33 26.70 22.19 -7.73
N GLU A 34 26.80 21.63 -6.53
CA GLU A 34 27.97 21.75 -5.64
C GLU A 34 28.93 20.56 -5.73
N THR A 35 28.41 19.35 -5.91
CA THR A 35 29.21 18.11 -5.88
C THR A 35 28.87 17.17 -7.03
N GLY A 36 29.90 16.55 -7.58
CA GLY A 36 29.77 15.43 -8.53
C GLY A 36 29.89 14.06 -7.85
N ASP A 37 30.13 14.01 -6.54
CA ASP A 37 30.23 12.76 -5.79
C ASP A 37 28.82 12.20 -5.54
N CYS A 38 28.53 11.05 -6.14
CA CYS A 38 27.24 10.38 -6.01
C CYS A 38 26.94 9.92 -4.58
N ILE A 39 27.96 9.58 -3.77
CA ILE A 39 27.78 9.18 -2.37
C ILE A 39 27.41 10.39 -1.52
N GLU A 40 28.09 11.53 -1.73
CA GLU A 40 27.79 12.78 -1.04
C GLU A 40 26.38 13.26 -1.39
N LEU A 41 26.03 13.26 -2.67
CA LEU A 41 24.70 13.62 -3.15
C LEU A 41 23.60 12.74 -2.54
N MET A 42 23.78 11.41 -2.57
CA MET A 42 22.79 10.48 -2.02
C MET A 42 22.68 10.60 -0.49
N ALA A 43 23.77 10.91 0.22
CA ALA A 43 23.72 11.17 1.66
C ALA A 43 22.87 12.41 1.98
N TYR A 44 23.05 13.48 1.22
CA TYR A 44 22.28 14.72 1.38
C TYR A 44 20.80 14.53 1.06
N ILE A 45 20.48 13.81 -0.01
CA ILE A 45 19.08 13.47 -0.38
C ILE A 45 18.39 12.69 0.73
N LEU A 46 19.08 11.74 1.37
CA LEU A 46 18.52 10.96 2.47
C LEU A 46 18.24 11.86 3.68
N GLU A 47 19.16 12.75 4.04
CA GLU A 47 19.00 13.70 5.14
C GLU A 47 17.76 14.58 4.93
N GLU A 48 17.61 15.17 3.75
CA GLU A 48 16.47 16.03 3.42
C GLU A 48 15.14 15.26 3.35
N ALA A 49 15.18 14.00 2.90
CA ALA A 49 14.01 13.11 2.95
C ALA A 49 13.59 12.82 4.40
N GLU A 50 14.54 12.63 5.33
CA GLU A 50 14.26 12.42 6.76
C GLU A 50 13.70 13.68 7.42
N VAL A 51 14.24 14.86 7.10
CA VAL A 51 13.71 16.15 7.57
C VAL A 51 12.27 16.38 7.08
N SER A 52 12.01 16.16 5.78
CA SER A 52 10.66 16.28 5.23
C SER A 52 9.70 15.28 5.87
N LEU A 53 10.15 14.04 6.08
CA LEU A 53 9.39 12.99 6.75
C LEU A 53 9.00 13.39 8.19
N GLU A 54 9.93 13.90 8.98
CA GLU A 54 9.67 14.38 10.34
C GLU A 54 8.68 15.55 10.36
N ASN A 55 8.61 16.33 9.28
CA ASN A 55 7.67 17.43 9.14
C ASN A 55 6.28 17.00 8.62
N THR A 56 6.11 15.76 8.14
CA THR A 56 4.79 15.25 7.67
C THR A 56 3.64 15.46 8.66
N PRO A 57 3.80 15.32 10.00
CA PRO A 57 2.72 15.58 10.95
C PRO A 57 2.29 17.06 11.00
N ASN A 58 3.17 18.00 10.66
CA ASN A 58 2.80 19.42 10.59
C ASN A 58 2.01 19.75 9.33
N LEU A 59 2.12 18.93 8.29
CA LEU A 59 1.44 19.12 7.01
C LEU A 59 0.11 18.37 6.94
N LEU A 60 0.02 17.21 7.61
CA LEU A 60 -1.16 16.36 7.60
C LEU A 60 -1.66 16.11 9.04
N PRO A 61 -2.75 16.76 9.48
CA PRO A 61 -3.21 16.73 10.87
C PRO A 61 -3.44 15.33 11.45
N VAL A 62 -3.94 14.38 10.64
CA VAL A 62 -4.20 13.01 11.11
C VAL A 62 -2.94 12.33 11.65
N LEU A 63 -1.78 12.58 11.04
CA LEU A 63 -0.49 12.03 11.49
C LEU A 63 -0.08 12.63 12.84
N LYS A 64 -0.38 13.91 13.06
CA LYS A 64 -0.10 14.61 14.32
C LYS A 64 -0.98 14.12 15.48
N GLU A 65 -2.23 13.81 15.20
CA GLU A 65 -3.17 13.28 16.20
C GLU A 65 -2.71 11.96 16.78
N VAL A 66 -2.16 11.08 15.94
CA VAL A 66 -1.64 9.77 16.36
C VAL A 66 -0.14 9.79 16.69
N GLY A 67 0.55 10.92 16.49
CA GLY A 67 1.96 11.09 16.82
C GLY A 67 2.93 10.26 15.97
N VAL A 68 2.57 9.97 14.71
CA VAL A 68 3.40 9.18 13.77
C VAL A 68 3.74 10.02 12.54
N VAL A 69 4.74 9.57 11.77
CA VAL A 69 5.08 10.14 10.45
C VAL A 69 4.40 9.34 9.34
N ASP A 70 4.40 9.87 8.12
CA ASP A 70 3.86 9.15 6.96
C ASP A 70 4.60 7.83 6.70
N SER A 71 3.86 6.73 6.61
CA SER A 71 4.44 5.40 6.41
C SER A 71 5.04 5.23 5.01
N GLY A 72 4.44 5.85 3.99
CA GLY A 72 4.95 5.86 2.62
C GLY A 72 6.28 6.62 2.52
N GLY A 73 6.34 7.82 3.10
CA GLY A 73 7.56 8.62 3.23
C GLY A 73 8.66 7.88 3.99
N LYS A 74 8.31 7.19 5.09
CA LYS A 74 9.27 6.35 5.82
C LYS A 74 9.81 5.21 4.95
N GLY A 75 8.94 4.54 4.19
CA GLY A 75 9.33 3.52 3.23
C GLY A 75 10.31 4.05 2.19
N LEU A 76 10.04 5.23 1.62
CA LEU A 76 10.92 5.88 0.66
C LEU A 76 12.30 6.21 1.26
N ALA A 77 12.33 6.79 2.46
CA ALA A 77 13.59 7.06 3.16
C ALA A 77 14.41 5.78 3.42
N ILE A 78 13.77 4.67 3.75
CA ILE A 78 14.44 3.37 3.90
C ILE A 78 15.05 2.89 2.58
N VAL A 79 14.35 3.08 1.45
CA VAL A 79 14.88 2.76 0.11
C VAL A 79 16.11 3.61 -0.19
N TYR A 80 16.07 4.92 0.08
CA TYR A 80 17.22 5.82 -0.08
C TYR A 80 18.41 5.43 0.82
N ALA A 81 18.15 5.05 2.06
CA ALA A 81 19.19 4.52 2.95
C ALA A 81 19.81 3.24 2.39
N GLY A 82 19.00 2.37 1.78
CA GLY A 82 19.48 1.19 1.06
C GLY A 82 20.40 1.54 -0.10
N PHE A 83 20.03 2.54 -0.93
CA PHE A 83 20.86 3.01 -2.03
C PHE A 83 22.20 3.58 -1.54
N LEU A 84 22.18 4.40 -0.49
CA LEU A 84 23.41 4.97 0.08
C LEU A 84 24.35 3.87 0.60
N LYS A 85 23.81 2.88 1.31
CA LYS A 85 24.60 1.73 1.78
C LYS A 85 25.22 0.96 0.62
N ALA A 86 24.44 0.69 -0.44
CA ALA A 86 24.94 0.01 -1.63
C ALA A 86 26.06 0.81 -2.32
N LEU A 87 25.91 2.14 -2.44
CA LEU A 87 26.94 3.02 -3.02
C LEU A 87 28.23 3.06 -2.18
N LYS A 88 28.12 2.96 -0.84
CA LYS A 88 29.26 2.84 0.07
C LYS A 88 29.90 1.45 0.07
N GLY A 89 29.37 0.49 -0.68
CA GLY A 89 29.84 -0.89 -0.69
C GLY A 89 29.48 -1.67 0.58
N GLU A 90 28.54 -1.16 1.38
CA GLU A 90 28.06 -1.84 2.57
C GLU A 90 27.11 -2.97 2.18
N THR A 91 27.35 -4.16 2.72
CA THR A 91 26.42 -5.28 2.55
C THR A 91 25.24 -5.10 3.49
N VAL A 92 24.03 -4.91 2.94
CA VAL A 92 22.80 -4.99 3.72
C VAL A 92 22.59 -6.45 4.11
N SER A 93 23.03 -6.81 5.31
CA SER A 93 22.70 -8.11 5.89
C SER A 93 21.19 -8.12 6.14
N ALA A 94 20.46 -8.97 5.41
CA ALA A 94 19.06 -9.22 5.68
C ALA A 94 18.96 -9.90 7.05
N GLN A 95 18.82 -9.12 8.12
CA GLN A 95 18.33 -9.63 9.39
C GLN A 95 16.82 -9.77 9.28
N SER A 96 16.38 -10.77 8.50
CA SER A 96 14.98 -11.14 8.40
C SER A 96 14.92 -12.66 8.27
N PRO A 97 14.00 -13.34 8.97
CA PRO A 97 13.75 -14.76 8.72
C PRO A 97 13.44 -14.89 7.23
N LYS A 98 13.99 -15.91 6.58
CA LYS A 98 13.76 -16.17 5.15
C LYS A 98 12.25 -16.17 4.88
N LEU A 99 11.71 -15.07 4.34
CA LEU A 99 10.37 -15.09 3.79
C LEU A 99 10.39 -16.10 2.65
N ASN A 100 9.49 -17.07 2.75
CA ASN A 100 9.38 -18.15 1.79
C ASN A 100 9.00 -17.52 0.45
N LYS A 101 9.95 -17.48 -0.50
CA LYS A 101 9.75 -16.84 -1.81
C LYS A 101 8.58 -17.44 -2.58
N GLU A 102 8.15 -18.64 -2.25
CA GLU A 102 6.97 -19.31 -2.83
C GLU A 102 5.65 -18.58 -2.55
N SER A 103 5.56 -17.71 -1.53
CA SER A 103 4.36 -16.89 -1.29
C SER A 103 4.36 -15.57 -2.09
N LEU A 104 5.50 -15.15 -2.64
CA LEU A 104 5.66 -13.86 -3.34
C LEU A 104 5.49 -13.98 -4.86
N VAL A 105 5.52 -15.20 -5.42
CA VAL A 105 5.39 -15.42 -6.88
C VAL A 105 3.92 -15.45 -7.34
N ASN A 106 2.97 -15.40 -6.40
CA ASN A 106 1.54 -15.22 -6.67
C ASN A 106 1.09 -13.76 -6.52
N GLU A 107 1.97 -12.79 -6.73
CA GLU A 107 1.59 -11.38 -6.72
C GLU A 107 0.99 -10.98 -8.07
N GLU A 108 -0.30 -11.30 -8.26
CA GLU A 108 -1.17 -10.25 -8.74
C GLU A 108 -1.08 -9.13 -7.69
N HIS A 109 -0.39 -8.03 -8.03
CA HIS A 109 -0.30 -6.86 -7.16
C HIS A 109 -1.70 -6.27 -6.95
N ASP A 110 -2.42 -6.84 -5.99
CA ASP A 110 -3.61 -6.26 -5.39
C ASP A 110 -3.13 -5.13 -4.49
N PHE A 111 -3.10 -3.92 -5.05
CA PHE A 111 -2.95 -2.68 -4.30
C PHE A 111 -4.24 -2.40 -3.53
N HIS A 112 -4.60 -3.30 -2.61
CA HIS A 112 -5.75 -3.15 -1.73
C HIS A 112 -5.24 -2.61 -0.42
N GLY A 113 -5.18 -1.28 -0.33
CA GLY A 113 -5.22 -0.62 0.97
C GLY A 113 -6.45 -1.11 1.73
N VAL A 114 -6.37 -1.18 3.05
CA VAL A 114 -7.52 -1.55 3.89
C VAL A 114 -8.61 -0.50 3.69
N ILE A 115 -9.56 -0.76 2.81
CA ILE A 115 -10.69 0.14 2.55
C ILE A 115 -11.74 -0.14 3.63
N ASN A 116 -11.98 0.83 4.51
CA ASN A 116 -13.11 0.78 5.43
C ASN A 116 -14.42 0.84 4.63
N THR A 117 -15.40 0.00 4.99
CA THR A 117 -16.71 -0.06 4.32
C THR A 117 -17.45 1.27 4.20
N GLU A 118 -17.23 2.17 5.16
CA GLU A 118 -17.91 3.46 5.24
C GLU A 118 -17.39 4.46 4.18
N ASP A 119 -16.21 4.19 3.60
CA ASP A 119 -15.57 5.04 2.59
C ASP A 119 -15.86 4.59 1.14
N ILE A 120 -16.57 3.46 0.95
CA ILE A 120 -16.89 2.92 -0.40
C ILE A 120 -18.09 3.65 -1.01
N VAL A 121 -17.82 4.78 -1.66
CA VAL A 121 -18.83 5.50 -2.48
C VAL A 121 -19.20 4.69 -3.73
N TYR A 122 -18.19 4.15 -4.41
CA TYR A 122 -18.36 3.35 -5.64
C TYR A 122 -18.01 1.89 -5.40
N GLY A 123 -18.91 0.97 -5.74
CA GLY A 123 -18.80 -0.44 -5.37
C GLY A 123 -17.82 -1.29 -6.17
N TYR A 124 -17.38 -0.85 -7.36
CA TYR A 124 -16.50 -1.66 -8.22
C TYR A 124 -15.15 -0.99 -8.45
N CYS A 125 -14.09 -1.73 -8.13
CA CYS A 125 -12.75 -1.44 -8.61
C CYS A 125 -12.65 -1.92 -10.06
N THR A 126 -12.41 -0.98 -10.98
CA THR A 126 -12.38 -1.24 -12.43
C THR A 126 -11.00 -0.90 -12.98
N GLU A 127 -10.33 -1.89 -13.55
CA GLU A 127 -9.04 -1.70 -14.22
C GLU A 127 -9.11 -2.08 -15.69
N MET A 128 -8.41 -1.30 -16.52
CA MET A 128 -8.21 -1.65 -17.91
C MET A 128 -6.83 -1.26 -18.42
N MET A 129 -6.38 -1.97 -19.45
CA MET A 129 -5.23 -1.61 -20.25
C MET A 129 -5.65 -1.52 -21.72
N VAL A 130 -5.38 -0.38 -22.34
CA VAL A 130 -5.73 -0.08 -23.74
C VAL A 130 -4.45 0.10 -24.54
N ARG A 131 -4.33 -0.59 -25.68
CA ARG A 131 -3.29 -0.34 -26.70
C ARG A 131 -3.79 0.63 -27.74
N PHE A 132 -3.08 1.74 -27.96
CA PHE A 132 -3.52 2.78 -28.87
C PHE A 132 -3.63 2.29 -30.32
N GLY A 133 -4.74 2.66 -30.96
CA GLY A 133 -5.04 2.31 -32.35
C GLY A 133 -4.78 3.45 -33.31
N LYS A 134 -4.20 3.16 -34.48
CA LYS A 134 -3.93 4.18 -35.52
C LYS A 134 -5.18 4.84 -36.12
N ASN A 135 -6.34 4.18 -36.03
CA ASN A 135 -7.64 4.67 -36.54
C ASN A 135 -8.63 4.95 -35.39
N LYS A 136 -8.12 5.34 -34.22
CA LYS A 136 -8.88 5.60 -33.00
C LYS A 136 -8.71 7.05 -32.55
N LYS A 137 -9.43 7.46 -31.50
CA LYS A 137 -9.27 8.80 -30.90
C LYS A 137 -7.81 8.96 -30.45
N THR A 138 -7.18 10.07 -30.82
CA THR A 138 -5.82 10.39 -30.37
C THR A 138 -5.82 10.49 -28.85
N PHE A 139 -4.87 9.79 -28.22
CA PHE A 139 -4.71 9.85 -26.77
C PHE A 139 -4.07 11.17 -26.36
N ASP A 140 -4.73 11.86 -25.45
CA ASP A 140 -4.21 13.00 -24.71
C ASP A 140 -4.50 12.74 -23.23
N GLU A 141 -3.44 12.68 -22.42
CA GLU A 141 -3.55 12.23 -21.04
C GLU A 141 -4.46 13.16 -20.21
N GLN A 142 -4.36 14.47 -20.43
CA GLN A 142 -5.13 15.45 -19.66
C GLN A 142 -6.62 15.31 -19.97
N ASN A 143 -7.01 15.36 -21.24
CA ASN A 143 -8.42 15.18 -21.63
C ASN A 143 -8.95 13.80 -21.21
N PHE A 144 -8.12 12.76 -21.32
CA PHE A 144 -8.50 11.42 -20.90
C PHE A 144 -8.77 11.36 -19.40
N ARG A 145 -7.93 11.96 -18.56
CA ARG A 145 -8.13 12.04 -17.11
C ARG A 145 -9.36 12.85 -16.76
N GLU A 146 -9.56 14.01 -17.40
CA GLU A 146 -10.72 14.87 -17.18
C GLU A 146 -12.02 14.14 -17.49
N ASP A 147 -12.10 13.48 -18.66
CA ASP A 147 -13.26 12.67 -19.04
C ASP A 147 -13.44 11.47 -18.10
N MET A 148 -12.35 10.78 -17.74
CA MET A 148 -12.41 9.58 -16.90
C MET A 148 -12.82 9.89 -15.46
N SER A 149 -12.47 11.07 -14.95
CA SER A 149 -12.82 11.54 -13.61
C SER A 149 -14.34 11.68 -13.39
N GLN A 150 -15.13 11.70 -14.46
CA GLN A 150 -16.58 11.75 -14.40
C GLN A 150 -17.23 10.39 -14.11
N PHE A 151 -16.50 9.29 -14.32
CA PHE A 151 -17.04 7.94 -14.10
C PHE A 151 -16.94 7.48 -12.64
N GLY A 152 -16.11 8.12 -11.82
CA GLY A 152 -15.94 7.73 -10.43
C GLY A 152 -14.76 8.39 -9.73
N ASP A 153 -14.31 7.79 -8.63
CA ASP A 153 -13.18 8.30 -7.84
C ASP A 153 -11.94 7.40 -7.93
N SER A 154 -10.90 7.77 -7.17
CA SER A 154 -9.66 7.01 -7.05
C SER A 154 -9.00 6.72 -8.41
N LEU A 155 -9.14 7.65 -9.35
CA LEU A 155 -8.62 7.52 -10.71
C LEU A 155 -7.09 7.54 -10.71
N LEU A 156 -6.50 6.46 -11.21
CA LEU A 156 -5.10 6.34 -11.57
C LEU A 156 -5.01 6.06 -13.07
N VAL A 157 -4.25 6.90 -13.77
CA VAL A 157 -3.92 6.72 -15.19
C VAL A 157 -2.41 6.66 -15.31
N ILE A 158 -1.90 5.65 -16.01
CA ILE A 158 -0.47 5.51 -16.32
C ILE A 158 -0.40 5.16 -17.79
N ASN A 159 0.35 5.92 -18.59
CA ASN A 159 0.50 5.64 -20.01
C ASN A 159 1.96 5.79 -20.45
N ASP A 160 2.24 5.18 -21.60
CA ASP A 160 3.43 5.43 -22.41
C ASP A 160 3.00 5.81 -23.84
N GLU A 161 3.85 5.60 -24.84
CA GLU A 161 3.56 5.88 -26.26
C GLU A 161 2.64 4.85 -26.93
N GLU A 162 2.49 3.65 -26.36
CA GLU A 162 1.76 2.53 -26.97
C GLU A 162 0.51 2.12 -26.19
N ILE A 163 0.52 2.27 -24.87
CA ILE A 163 -0.54 1.79 -23.98
C ILE A 163 -0.93 2.83 -22.92
N VAL A 164 -2.16 2.69 -22.41
CA VAL A 164 -2.64 3.31 -21.16
C VAL A 164 -3.22 2.25 -20.24
N LYS A 165 -2.80 2.27 -18.97
CA LYS A 165 -3.39 1.52 -17.86
C LYS A 165 -4.21 2.48 -17.00
N VAL A 166 -5.41 2.04 -16.63
CA VAL A 166 -6.37 2.80 -15.83
C VAL A 166 -6.85 1.95 -14.68
N HIS A 167 -6.99 2.57 -13.51
CA HIS A 167 -7.73 2.07 -12.36
C HIS A 167 -8.70 3.16 -11.92
N VAL A 168 -9.97 2.82 -11.68
CA VAL A 168 -11.01 3.74 -11.22
C VAL A 168 -12.06 2.98 -10.40
N HIS A 169 -12.54 3.58 -9.32
CA HIS A 169 -13.69 3.05 -8.61
C HIS A 169 -14.97 3.63 -9.21
N THR A 170 -15.87 2.78 -9.69
CA THR A 170 -17.12 3.20 -10.36
C THR A 170 -18.29 2.28 -10.02
N GLU A 171 -19.52 2.73 -10.25
CA GLU A 171 -20.72 1.87 -10.23
C GLU A 171 -21.02 1.27 -11.61
N LYS A 172 -20.39 1.78 -12.68
CA LYS A 172 -20.65 1.37 -14.06
C LYS A 172 -19.35 1.02 -14.80
N PRO A 173 -18.73 -0.15 -14.50
CA PRO A 173 -17.49 -0.58 -15.16
C PRO A 173 -17.59 -0.61 -16.69
N GLY A 174 -18.77 -0.95 -17.23
CA GLY A 174 -19.01 -0.96 -18.67
C GLY A 174 -18.79 0.38 -19.35
N ASP A 175 -19.14 1.49 -18.69
CA ASP A 175 -18.97 2.84 -19.26
C ASP A 175 -17.48 3.21 -19.37
N VAL A 176 -16.69 2.83 -18.35
CA VAL A 176 -15.22 2.99 -18.33
C VAL A 176 -14.57 2.23 -19.48
N PHE A 177 -14.96 0.97 -19.71
CA PHE A 177 -14.41 0.15 -20.79
C PHE A 177 -14.81 0.64 -22.18
N ASN A 178 -16.08 1.04 -22.34
CA ASN A 178 -16.57 1.61 -23.59
C ASN A 178 -15.82 2.90 -23.93
N TYR A 179 -15.53 3.73 -22.92
CA TYR A 179 -14.73 4.93 -23.10
C TYR A 179 -13.28 4.62 -23.50
N GLY A 180 -12.61 3.69 -22.79
CA GLY A 180 -11.25 3.25 -23.15
C GLY A 180 -11.14 2.68 -24.56
N GLN A 181 -12.13 1.93 -25.02
CA GLN A 181 -12.18 1.33 -26.36
C GLN A 181 -12.21 2.36 -27.51
N GLN A 182 -12.54 3.62 -27.23
CA GLN A 182 -12.47 4.71 -28.21
C GLN A 182 -11.04 5.02 -28.65
N TYR A 183 -10.04 4.69 -27.81
CA TYR A 183 -8.62 4.97 -28.03
C TYR A 183 -7.86 3.78 -28.62
N GLY A 184 -8.40 2.56 -28.51
CA GLY A 184 -7.59 1.39 -28.81
C GLY A 184 -8.24 0.02 -28.57
N GLU A 185 -7.39 -1.01 -28.63
CA GLU A 185 -7.72 -2.39 -28.27
C GLU A 185 -7.63 -2.56 -26.75
N LEU A 186 -8.63 -3.20 -26.13
CA LEU A 186 -8.61 -3.54 -24.71
C LEU A 186 -7.77 -4.81 -24.51
N ILE A 187 -6.55 -4.66 -23.99
CA ILE A 187 -5.60 -5.76 -23.76
C ILE A 187 -5.98 -6.56 -22.51
N LYS A 188 -6.35 -5.85 -21.43
CA LYS A 188 -6.67 -6.44 -20.13
C LYS A 188 -7.84 -5.67 -19.51
N LEU A 189 -8.77 -6.41 -18.93
CA LEU A 189 -9.93 -5.89 -18.20
C LEU A 189 -10.02 -6.63 -16.87
N LYS A 190 -10.21 -5.90 -15.78
CA LYS A 190 -10.44 -6.44 -14.44
C LYS A 190 -11.57 -5.64 -13.79
N VAL A 191 -12.53 -6.33 -13.18
CA VAL A 191 -13.59 -5.71 -12.39
C VAL A 191 -13.73 -6.52 -11.11
N GLU A 192 -13.63 -5.84 -9.97
CA GLU A 192 -13.81 -6.44 -8.66
C GLU A 192 -14.91 -5.71 -7.90
N ASN A 193 -15.80 -6.48 -7.26
CA ASN A 193 -16.82 -5.92 -6.39
C ASN A 193 -16.24 -5.78 -4.99
N MET A 194 -15.84 -4.56 -4.63
CA MET A 194 -15.21 -4.26 -3.34
C MET A 194 -16.15 -4.54 -2.16
N ARG A 195 -17.47 -4.42 -2.37
CA ARG A 195 -18.47 -4.75 -1.34
C ARG A 195 -18.55 -6.26 -1.09
N GLU A 196 -18.40 -7.08 -2.13
CA GLU A 196 -18.32 -8.55 -1.96
C GLU A 196 -16.99 -8.97 -1.33
N GLN A 197 -15.88 -8.41 -1.79
CA GLN A 197 -14.56 -8.64 -1.17
C GLN A 197 -14.63 -8.35 0.34
N HIS A 198 -15.20 -7.20 0.73
CA HIS A 198 -15.41 -6.89 2.13
C HIS A 198 -16.40 -7.84 2.83
N ARG A 199 -17.51 -8.21 2.20
CA ARG A 199 -18.44 -9.22 2.77
C ARG A 199 -17.74 -10.54 3.05
N GLU A 200 -16.82 -10.98 2.19
CA GLU A 200 -16.05 -12.20 2.41
C GLU A 200 -15.06 -12.05 3.57
N VAL A 201 -14.42 -10.89 3.71
CA VAL A 201 -13.57 -10.58 4.87
C VAL A 201 -14.40 -10.61 6.16
N VAL A 202 -15.51 -9.87 6.22
CA VAL A 202 -16.40 -9.84 7.38
C VAL A 202 -17.06 -11.19 7.68
N LYS A 203 -17.42 -11.98 6.66
CA LYS A 203 -17.92 -13.34 6.87
C LYS A 203 -16.84 -14.25 7.45
N LYS A 204 -15.58 -14.12 7.03
CA LYS A 204 -14.47 -14.85 7.63
C LYS A 204 -14.20 -14.40 9.08
N GLU A 205 -14.42 -13.13 9.39
CA GLU A 205 -14.39 -12.61 10.77
C GLU A 205 -15.58 -13.13 11.61
N HIS A 206 -16.79 -13.18 11.05
CA HIS A 206 -17.99 -13.66 11.75
C HIS A 206 -18.07 -15.18 11.90
N ASP A 207 -17.66 -15.96 10.91
CA ASP A 207 -17.54 -17.43 11.02
C ASP A 207 -16.32 -17.84 11.85
N GLY A 208 -15.36 -16.93 12.05
CA GLY A 208 -14.30 -17.01 13.09
C GLY A 208 -14.76 -16.57 14.48
N GLY A 209 -16.02 -16.15 14.62
CA GLY A 209 -16.60 -15.52 15.82
C GLY A 209 -17.62 -16.39 16.54
N LYS A 210 -17.26 -17.61 16.94
CA LYS A 210 -17.77 -18.07 18.24
C LYS A 210 -16.83 -17.48 19.28
N ALA A 211 -17.32 -16.44 19.96
CA ALA A 211 -16.77 -15.97 21.21
C ALA A 211 -16.66 -17.16 22.17
N THR A 212 -15.49 -17.82 22.21
CA THR A 212 -15.07 -18.61 23.36
C THR A 212 -14.95 -17.60 24.49
N SER A 213 -15.95 -17.66 25.36
CA SER A 213 -15.91 -17.30 26.78
C SER A 213 -14.55 -16.75 27.22
N THR A 214 -14.57 -15.50 27.66
CA THR A 214 -13.61 -14.93 28.60
C THR A 214 -13.38 -15.92 29.75
N GLU A 215 -12.42 -16.83 29.59
CA GLU A 215 -11.79 -17.54 30.69
C GLU A 215 -10.84 -16.53 31.33
N GLU A 216 -11.06 -16.31 32.62
CA GLU A 216 -10.31 -15.38 33.46
C GLU A 216 -8.81 -15.52 33.22
N THR A 217 -8.20 -14.46 32.69
CA THR A 217 -6.75 -14.36 32.53
C THR A 217 -6.12 -14.37 33.91
N GLN A 218 -5.56 -15.52 34.30
CA GLN A 218 -4.71 -15.60 35.48
C GLN A 218 -3.46 -14.76 35.23
N ALA A 219 -3.22 -13.78 36.09
CA ALA A 219 -1.98 -13.00 36.05
C ALA A 219 -0.80 -13.94 36.31
N VAL A 220 0.08 -14.05 35.31
CA VAL A 220 1.33 -14.81 35.39
C VAL A 220 2.51 -13.86 35.26
N ASP A 221 3.61 -14.13 35.98
CA ASP A 221 4.84 -13.32 35.88
C ASP A 221 5.51 -13.42 34.49
N THR A 222 5.18 -14.44 33.71
CA THR A 222 5.66 -14.62 32.33
C THR A 222 4.58 -15.29 31.50
N ALA A 223 4.07 -14.56 30.50
CA ALA A 223 3.04 -15.05 29.58
C ALA A 223 3.67 -15.68 28.33
N VAL A 224 3.15 -16.85 27.94
CA VAL A 224 3.49 -17.49 26.66
C VAL A 224 2.27 -17.39 25.74
N ILE A 225 2.41 -16.60 24.68
CA ILE A 225 1.36 -16.40 23.69
C ILE A 225 1.64 -17.31 22.50
N ALA A 226 0.69 -18.19 22.17
CA ALA A 226 0.76 -19.06 21.00
C ALA A 226 -0.28 -18.64 19.95
N ILE A 227 0.14 -18.62 18.68
CA ILE A 227 -0.73 -18.34 17.53
C ILE A 227 -0.98 -19.64 16.79
N SER A 228 -2.24 -20.05 16.63
CA SER A 228 -2.59 -21.33 16.01
C SER A 228 -3.82 -21.28 15.11
N MET A 229 -3.82 -22.16 14.11
CA MET A 229 -4.96 -22.39 13.22
C MET A 229 -5.90 -23.43 13.83
N GLY A 230 -7.01 -22.98 14.42
CA GLY A 230 -8.11 -23.84 14.85
C GLY A 230 -7.93 -24.47 16.24
N GLU A 231 -9.06 -24.88 16.82
CA GLU A 231 -9.20 -25.26 18.24
C GLU A 231 -8.33 -26.44 18.66
N GLY A 232 -8.22 -27.49 17.82
CA GLY A 232 -7.46 -28.69 18.17
C GLY A 232 -5.95 -28.42 18.36
N ILE A 233 -5.37 -27.51 17.57
CA ILE A 233 -3.97 -27.11 17.74
C ILE A 233 -3.84 -26.19 18.97
N SER A 234 -4.83 -25.32 19.19
CA SER A 234 -4.87 -24.45 20.37
C SER A 234 -4.89 -25.24 21.68
N GLU A 235 -5.63 -26.34 21.75
CA GLU A 235 -5.67 -27.22 22.93
C GLU A 235 -4.31 -27.87 23.21
N ILE A 236 -3.59 -28.29 22.16
CA ILE A 236 -2.25 -28.85 22.29
C ILE A 236 -1.31 -27.79 22.88
N PHE A 237 -1.32 -26.56 22.36
CA PHE A 237 -0.47 -25.49 22.87
C PHE A 237 -0.81 -25.09 24.31
N LYS A 238 -2.10 -25.00 24.67
CA LYS A 238 -2.53 -24.80 26.06
C LYS A 238 -1.98 -25.92 26.96
N SER A 239 -2.09 -27.18 26.53
CA SER A 239 -1.58 -28.32 27.30
C SER A 239 -0.06 -28.31 27.48
N MET A 240 0.67 -27.65 26.58
CA MET A 240 2.12 -27.49 26.62
C MET A 240 2.57 -26.24 27.41
N GLY A 241 1.63 -25.47 27.98
CA GLY A 241 1.93 -24.32 28.83
C GLY A 241 1.79 -22.96 28.14
N ALA A 242 1.15 -22.87 26.97
CA ALA A 242 0.75 -21.58 26.43
C ALA A 242 -0.31 -20.94 27.34
N THR A 243 -0.03 -19.73 27.82
CA THR A 243 -0.90 -18.98 28.72
C THR A 243 -2.04 -18.30 27.97
N HIS A 244 -1.75 -17.82 26.75
CA HIS A 244 -2.75 -17.18 25.90
C HIS A 244 -2.69 -17.75 24.49
N MET A 245 -3.87 -17.82 23.87
CA MET A 245 -4.04 -18.32 22.52
C MET A 245 -4.58 -17.22 21.64
N ILE A 246 -3.95 -17.00 20.49
CA ILE A 246 -4.43 -16.11 19.44
C ILE A 246 -4.74 -16.96 18.22
N SER A 247 -5.91 -16.76 17.64
CA SER A 247 -6.24 -17.40 16.37
C SER A 247 -5.42 -16.76 15.26
N GLY A 248 -4.74 -17.56 14.45
CA GLY A 248 -3.98 -17.05 13.32
C GLY A 248 -3.55 -18.14 12.34
N GLY A 249 -2.95 -17.73 11.22
CA GLY A 249 -2.57 -18.61 10.14
C GLY A 249 -1.85 -17.91 8.99
N GLN A 250 -1.47 -18.65 7.95
CA GLN A 250 -0.70 -18.19 6.78
C GLN A 250 -1.28 -16.94 6.11
N THR A 251 -2.61 -16.78 6.13
CA THR A 251 -3.33 -15.62 5.55
C THR A 251 -4.04 -14.78 6.62
N MET A 252 -3.87 -15.10 7.90
CA MET A 252 -4.53 -14.46 9.05
C MET A 252 -3.46 -14.20 10.11
N ASN A 253 -2.66 -13.15 9.88
CA ASN A 253 -1.64 -12.75 10.83
C ASN A 253 -2.26 -11.79 11.85
N PRO A 254 -2.26 -12.12 13.15
CA PRO A 254 -2.71 -11.19 14.16
C PRO A 254 -1.82 -9.95 14.15
N SER A 255 -2.42 -8.78 14.34
CA SER A 255 -1.68 -7.53 14.37
C SER A 255 -0.82 -7.45 15.64
N THR A 256 0.19 -6.56 15.62
CA THR A 256 0.96 -6.24 16.82
C THR A 256 0.07 -5.72 17.95
N GLU A 257 -1.02 -5.02 17.61
CA GLU A 257 -2.01 -4.52 18.56
C GLU A 257 -2.80 -5.66 19.22
N ASP A 258 -3.20 -6.70 18.46
CA ASP A 258 -3.92 -7.86 19.00
C ASP A 258 -3.09 -8.65 20.01
N ILE A 259 -1.78 -8.74 19.78
CA ILE A 259 -0.83 -9.38 20.70
C ILE A 259 -0.68 -8.55 21.98
N VAL A 260 -0.61 -7.21 21.85
CA VAL A 260 -0.46 -6.30 23.00
C VAL A 260 -1.72 -6.24 23.86
N LYS A 261 -2.92 -6.30 23.28
CA LYS A 261 -4.20 -6.29 24.03
C LYS A 261 -4.38 -7.47 25.00
N ILE A 262 -3.61 -8.53 24.82
CA ILE A 262 -3.71 -9.78 25.59
C ILE A 262 -2.74 -9.79 26.79
N ILE A 263 -1.74 -8.90 26.78
CA ILE A 263 -0.76 -8.70 27.87
C ILE A 263 -1.26 -7.61 28.82
#